data_AF-A0A368YJQ2-F1
#
_entry.id   AF-A0A368YJQ2-F1
#
_cell.length_a   1.000
_cell.length_b   1.000
_cell.length_c   1.000
_cell.angle_alpha   90.00
_cell.angle_beta   90.00
_cell.angle_gamma   90.00
#
_symmetry.space_group_name_H-M   'P 1'
#
loop_
_entity.id
_entity.type
_entity.pdbx_description
1 polymer ?
#
loop_
_entity_poly.entity_id
_entity_poly.type
_entity_poly.pdbx_seq_one_letter_code
_entity_poly.pdbx_strand_id
1 'polypeptide(L)'
;MRPRLLLPMLAAFGIASMAPAQPATSAQENAQLSQAAQEAAEAAEMMRGAIGQLDQALTEDDQVVALTRMIRAYEQGLSALRDGLRRAGIREQEIRADFDARRERLGRVLGVMTSMQRSPETMLLLHPSGPESSARAGMILSSVAPGLEAEARDMQKKLEEIRTVRAIQLSAANTLAQGLGEVQEARRLLASAVTDRSSLPVRFGQDPQELTALVQSADTLESFASGIVGMEQDVGPPMADFEGAQGSLPLPVMGTVLRRYNEADASGTRRPGQVIATGPAALVTTPWPATIRYRGPLLDYGNVMILEPARGYLMVFAGMAQVFGETGDVLAAGEPVGLMGGEEPPAQEFGAEFVANAATGGGAGQTETLYVELRRDKETLDPAEWFVMNPIIGEVSHDATGQNASGHNPIGQDETE
;
A
#
# COMPACT_ATOMS: atom_id res chain seq x y z
N MET A 1 -0.63 36.40 85.76
CA MET A 1 -1.19 37.65 85.21
C MET A 1 -1.06 37.60 83.70
N ARG A 2 -2.14 37.92 82.95
CA ARG A 2 -2.19 38.10 81.48
C ARG A 2 -1.36 39.35 81.08
N PRO A 3 -0.93 39.57 79.81
CA PRO A 3 -1.75 39.36 78.60
C PRO A 3 -1.06 38.87 77.31
N ARG A 4 -1.96 38.59 76.35
CA ARG A 4 -1.78 38.20 74.94
C ARG A 4 -1.37 39.39 74.07
N LEU A 5 -0.64 39.14 72.99
CA LEU A 5 -0.79 39.87 71.72
C LEU A 5 -0.51 38.95 70.52
N LEU A 6 -1.33 39.15 69.48
CA LEU A 6 -1.47 38.42 68.21
C LEU A 6 -0.81 39.20 67.05
N LEU A 7 -0.73 38.54 65.87
CA LEU A 7 -0.49 39.00 64.47
C LEU A 7 0.95 38.97 63.90
N PRO A 8 1.15 38.82 62.56
CA PRO A 8 0.52 37.91 61.59
C PRO A 8 1.50 37.14 60.65
N MET A 9 0.91 36.15 59.98
CA MET A 9 1.36 35.35 58.85
C MET A 9 1.49 36.17 57.55
N LEU A 10 2.64 36.11 56.87
CA LEU A 10 2.87 36.67 55.54
C LEU A 10 2.91 35.51 54.52
N ALA A 11 1.87 35.39 53.67
CA ALA A 11 1.82 34.46 52.57
C ALA A 11 2.44 35.10 51.32
N ALA A 12 3.54 34.53 50.82
CA ALA A 12 4.14 34.90 49.55
C ALA A 12 3.40 34.19 48.40
N PHE A 13 2.73 34.96 47.55
CA PHE A 13 2.05 34.49 46.35
C PHE A 13 3.06 34.47 45.20
N GLY A 14 3.47 33.26 44.77
CA GLY A 14 4.33 33.08 43.59
C GLY A 14 3.54 33.32 42.31
N ILE A 15 4.00 34.28 41.50
CA ILE A 15 3.45 34.60 40.19
C ILE A 15 3.83 33.47 39.22
N ALA A 16 2.84 32.67 38.80
CA ALA A 16 3.00 31.72 37.71
C ALA A 16 3.06 32.48 36.37
N SER A 17 4.24 32.44 35.74
CA SER A 17 4.46 32.98 34.40
C SER A 17 3.77 32.08 33.37
N MET A 18 2.64 32.52 32.80
CA MET A 18 2.06 31.88 31.60
C MET A 18 2.98 32.17 30.40
N ALA A 19 3.69 31.14 29.95
CA ALA A 19 4.37 31.15 28.66
C ALA A 19 3.32 31.01 27.53
N PRO A 20 3.45 31.75 26.41
CA PRO A 20 2.58 31.56 25.26
C PRO A 20 2.88 30.21 24.59
N ALA A 21 1.86 29.39 24.40
CA ALA A 21 1.92 28.16 23.60
C ALA A 21 2.25 28.53 22.14
N GLN A 22 3.33 27.97 21.62
CA GLN A 22 3.87 28.25 20.28
C GLN A 22 3.06 27.57 19.16
N PRO A 23 3.07 28.12 17.92
CA PRO A 23 2.31 27.64 16.76
C PRO A 23 2.95 26.44 16.02
N ALA A 24 3.69 25.57 16.71
CA ALA A 24 4.48 24.52 16.07
C ALA A 24 3.64 23.40 15.41
N THR A 25 2.41 23.18 15.90
CA THR A 25 1.54 22.08 15.42
C THR A 25 1.03 22.30 14.00
N SER A 26 0.63 23.52 13.63
CA SER A 26 0.03 23.76 12.30
C SER A 26 1.03 23.64 11.15
N ALA A 27 2.32 23.93 11.36
CA ALA A 27 3.33 23.80 10.31
C ALA A 27 3.70 22.34 10.03
N GLN A 28 3.78 21.50 11.08
CA GLN A 28 4.02 20.05 10.92
C GLN A 28 2.80 19.35 10.33
N GLU A 29 1.59 19.76 10.71
CA GLU A 29 0.34 19.20 10.20
C GLU A 29 0.07 19.58 8.72
N ASN A 30 0.50 20.77 8.25
CA ASN A 30 0.41 21.16 6.84
C ASN A 30 1.45 20.41 5.97
N ALA A 31 2.60 20.02 6.53
CA ALA A 31 3.57 19.22 5.79
C ALA A 31 3.02 17.81 5.44
N GLN A 32 2.23 17.22 6.34
CA GLN A 32 1.71 15.85 6.20
C GLN A 32 0.72 15.66 5.05
N LEU A 33 -0.14 16.64 4.77
CA LEU A 33 -1.05 16.64 3.61
C LEU A 33 -0.30 16.77 2.30
N SER A 34 0.65 17.72 2.25
CA SER A 34 1.50 17.89 1.08
C SER A 34 2.25 16.61 0.75
N GLN A 35 2.70 15.88 1.79
CA GLN A 35 3.36 14.59 1.65
C GLN A 35 2.40 13.50 1.15
N ALA A 36 1.24 13.28 1.79
CA ALA A 36 0.30 12.24 1.37
C ALA A 36 -0.22 12.45 -0.06
N ALA A 37 -0.41 13.71 -0.46
CA ALA A 37 -0.83 14.06 -1.80
C ALA A 37 0.32 13.94 -2.83
N GLN A 38 1.56 14.24 -2.43
CA GLN A 38 2.76 13.99 -3.23
C GLN A 38 2.99 12.49 -3.45
N GLU A 39 2.89 11.67 -2.41
CA GLU A 39 3.00 10.21 -2.51
C GLU A 39 1.96 9.63 -3.49
N ALA A 40 0.73 10.14 -3.46
CA ALA A 40 -0.31 9.77 -4.43
C ALA A 40 0.07 10.19 -5.86
N ALA A 41 0.64 11.39 -6.04
CA ALA A 41 1.07 11.87 -7.35
C ALA A 41 2.26 11.06 -7.90
N GLU A 42 3.24 10.73 -7.07
CA GLU A 42 4.39 9.89 -7.42
C GLU A 42 3.94 8.47 -7.79
N ALA A 43 3.02 7.88 -7.02
CA ALA A 43 2.43 6.58 -7.36
C ALA A 43 1.70 6.61 -8.71
N ALA A 44 1.00 7.70 -9.03
CA ALA A 44 0.36 7.88 -10.32
C ALA A 44 1.35 8.04 -11.49
N GLU A 45 2.50 8.68 -11.28
CA GLU A 45 3.59 8.74 -12.27
C GLU A 45 4.25 7.37 -12.45
N MET A 46 4.48 6.63 -11.37
CA MET A 46 5.03 5.27 -11.43
C MET A 46 4.15 4.33 -12.26
N MET A 47 2.83 4.37 -12.06
CA MET A 47 1.89 3.60 -12.88
C MET A 47 1.98 3.95 -14.36
N ARG A 48 1.96 5.26 -14.69
CA ARG A 48 2.11 5.73 -16.09
C ARG A 48 3.43 5.28 -16.70
N GLY A 49 4.51 5.31 -15.92
CA GLY A 49 5.82 4.81 -16.35
C GLY A 49 5.81 3.32 -16.66
N ALA A 50 5.13 2.50 -15.84
CA ALA A 50 5.03 1.05 -16.05
C ALA A 50 4.33 0.69 -17.36
N ILE A 51 3.28 1.42 -17.71
CA ILE A 51 2.53 1.27 -18.97
C ILE A 51 3.43 1.54 -20.19
N GLY A 52 4.28 2.58 -20.12
CA GLY A 52 5.09 3.03 -21.26
C GLY A 52 6.28 2.13 -21.64
N GLN A 53 6.52 1.02 -20.93
CA GLN A 53 7.74 0.20 -21.08
C GLN A 53 7.59 -1.04 -21.98
N LEU A 54 6.44 -1.25 -22.65
CA LEU A 54 6.14 -2.53 -23.32
C LEU A 54 6.81 -2.74 -24.69
N ASP A 55 7.33 -1.67 -25.32
CA ASP A 55 7.75 -1.67 -26.75
C ASP A 55 9.08 -2.39 -27.08
N GLN A 56 9.72 -3.09 -26.13
CA GLN A 56 11.08 -3.64 -26.30
C GLN A 56 11.22 -5.17 -26.18
N ALA A 57 10.14 -5.92 -25.97
CA ALA A 57 10.22 -7.39 -25.87
C ALA A 57 10.30 -8.04 -27.26
N LEU A 58 11.41 -8.72 -27.56
CA LEU A 58 11.68 -9.32 -28.89
C LEU A 58 11.38 -10.84 -28.95
N THR A 59 11.21 -11.51 -27.81
CA THR A 59 10.91 -12.95 -27.72
C THR A 59 9.67 -13.21 -26.84
N GLU A 60 9.06 -14.40 -26.96
CA GLU A 60 7.89 -14.80 -26.15
C GLU A 60 8.21 -14.85 -24.64
N ASP A 61 9.39 -15.36 -24.27
CA ASP A 61 9.87 -15.37 -22.88
C ASP A 61 10.06 -13.94 -22.35
N ASP A 62 10.69 -13.06 -23.15
CA ASP A 62 10.85 -11.64 -22.80
C ASP A 62 9.48 -10.95 -22.67
N GLN A 63 8.49 -11.35 -23.46
CA GLN A 63 7.15 -10.80 -23.42
C GLN A 63 6.42 -11.18 -22.12
N VAL A 64 6.48 -12.44 -21.69
CA VAL A 64 5.89 -12.88 -20.41
C VAL A 64 6.54 -12.13 -19.24
N VAL A 65 7.87 -12.00 -19.24
CA VAL A 65 8.60 -11.27 -18.20
C VAL A 65 8.24 -9.77 -18.21
N ALA A 66 8.17 -9.15 -19.39
CA ALA A 66 7.84 -7.74 -19.53
C ALA A 66 6.40 -7.44 -19.08
N LEU A 67 5.42 -8.23 -19.52
CA LEU A 67 4.02 -8.10 -19.12
C LEU A 67 3.83 -8.34 -17.63
N THR A 68 4.48 -9.37 -17.08
CA THR A 68 4.47 -9.65 -15.63
C THR A 68 5.02 -8.46 -14.83
N ARG A 69 6.14 -7.88 -15.26
CA ARG A 69 6.73 -6.71 -14.60
C ARG A 69 5.81 -5.48 -14.68
N MET A 70 5.22 -5.23 -15.85
CA MET A 70 4.30 -4.11 -16.07
C MET A 70 3.05 -4.23 -15.17
N ILE A 71 2.42 -5.41 -15.13
CA ILE A 71 1.25 -5.67 -14.28
C ILE A 71 1.60 -5.50 -12.81
N ARG A 72 2.74 -6.05 -12.35
CA ARG A 72 3.18 -5.88 -10.95
C ARG A 72 3.46 -4.43 -10.59
N ALA A 73 4.11 -3.68 -11.47
CA ALA A 73 4.40 -2.26 -11.24
C ALA A 73 3.10 -1.44 -11.22
N TYR A 74 2.12 -1.78 -12.07
CA TYR A 74 0.79 -1.20 -12.03
C TYR A 74 0.06 -1.50 -10.71
N GLU A 75 0.03 -2.76 -10.26
CA GLU A 75 -0.59 -3.16 -8.99
C GLU A 75 0.07 -2.51 -7.77
N GLN A 76 1.40 -2.36 -7.80
CA GLN A 76 2.16 -1.64 -6.77
C GLN A 76 1.77 -0.16 -6.73
N GLY A 77 1.78 0.51 -7.89
CA GLY A 77 1.40 1.91 -7.99
C GLY A 77 -0.07 2.14 -7.61
N LEU A 78 -0.97 1.21 -7.94
CA LEU A 78 -2.39 1.27 -7.56
C LEU A 78 -2.56 1.17 -6.04
N SER A 79 -1.84 0.25 -5.40
CA SER A 79 -1.84 0.11 -3.94
C SER A 79 -1.32 1.38 -3.25
N ALA A 80 -0.17 1.89 -3.68
CA ALA A 80 0.42 3.13 -3.16
C ALA A 80 -0.50 4.35 -3.39
N LEU A 81 -1.15 4.44 -4.56
CA LEU A 81 -2.10 5.51 -4.84
C LEU A 81 -3.33 5.43 -3.93
N ARG A 82 -3.92 4.24 -3.75
CA ARG A 82 -5.07 4.03 -2.84
C ARG A 82 -4.70 4.44 -1.41
N ASP A 83 -3.50 4.10 -0.97
CA ASP A 83 -2.97 4.47 0.33
C ASP A 83 -2.81 5.99 0.50
N GLY A 84 -2.21 6.66 -0.49
CA GLY A 84 -2.05 8.11 -0.50
C GLY A 84 -3.39 8.85 -0.50
N LEU A 85 -4.34 8.41 -1.35
CA LEU A 85 -5.68 8.99 -1.43
C LEU A 85 -6.48 8.82 -0.13
N ARG A 86 -6.36 7.67 0.54
CA ARG A 86 -6.97 7.45 1.87
C ARG A 86 -6.43 8.44 2.89
N ARG A 87 -5.10 8.57 3.00
CA ARG A 87 -4.46 9.51 3.93
C ARG A 87 -4.87 10.96 3.63
N ALA A 88 -4.87 11.35 2.35
CA ALA A 88 -5.30 12.67 1.92
C ALA A 88 -6.78 12.93 2.23
N GLY A 89 -7.65 11.94 2.04
CA GLY A 89 -9.08 12.03 2.34
C GLY A 89 -9.38 12.20 3.83
N ILE A 90 -8.73 11.40 4.70
CA ILE A 90 -8.84 11.55 6.17
C ILE A 90 -8.46 12.97 6.56
N ARG A 91 -7.36 13.49 6.02
CA ARG A 91 -6.91 14.81 6.44
C ARG A 91 -7.69 15.98 5.83
N GLU A 92 -8.25 15.83 4.63
CA GLU A 92 -9.24 16.79 4.14
C GLU A 92 -10.44 16.90 5.11
N GLN A 93 -10.90 15.78 5.67
CA GLN A 93 -11.99 15.80 6.67
C GLN A 93 -11.58 16.55 7.95
N GLU A 94 -10.35 16.35 8.44
CA GLU A 94 -9.81 17.07 9.60
C GLU A 94 -9.77 18.58 9.35
N ILE A 95 -9.26 19.04 8.20
CA ILE A 95 -9.23 20.47 7.88
C ILE A 95 -10.64 21.03 7.81
N ARG A 96 -11.57 20.34 7.14
CA ARG A 96 -12.96 20.82 7.02
C ARG A 96 -13.60 20.98 8.40
N ALA A 97 -13.39 20.03 9.32
CA ALA A 97 -13.89 20.12 10.68
C ALA A 97 -13.29 21.31 11.45
N ASP A 98 -11.97 21.53 11.36
CA ASP A 98 -11.31 22.68 11.99
C ASP A 98 -11.78 24.01 11.39
N PHE A 99 -11.94 24.07 10.06
CA PHE A 99 -12.43 25.24 9.34
C PHE A 99 -13.85 25.61 9.78
N ASP A 100 -14.76 24.63 9.85
CA ASP A 100 -16.15 24.88 10.27
C ASP A 100 -16.22 25.37 11.73
N ALA A 101 -15.44 24.78 12.63
CA ALA A 101 -15.35 25.21 14.02
C ALA A 101 -14.81 26.65 14.17
N ARG A 102 -13.78 27.01 13.40
CA ARG A 102 -13.20 28.37 13.39
C ARG A 102 -14.15 29.38 12.76
N ARG A 103 -14.80 29.02 11.65
CA ARG A 103 -15.80 29.85 10.99
C ARG A 103 -16.96 30.21 11.94
N GLU A 104 -17.45 29.25 12.71
CA GLU A 104 -18.51 29.49 13.70
C GLU A 104 -18.04 30.46 14.81
N ARG A 105 -16.82 30.27 15.31
CA ARG A 105 -16.20 31.15 16.31
C ARG A 105 -16.03 32.57 15.80
N LEU A 106 -15.51 32.74 14.60
CA LEU A 106 -15.33 34.05 13.95
C LEU A 106 -16.68 34.70 13.66
N GLY A 107 -17.67 33.94 13.21
CA GLY A 107 -19.04 34.43 13.00
C GLY A 107 -19.64 35.03 14.26
N ARG A 108 -19.42 34.40 15.43
CA ARG A 108 -19.83 34.97 16.73
C ARG A 108 -19.11 36.28 17.05
N VAL A 109 -17.78 36.32 16.92
CA VAL A 109 -16.98 37.53 17.24
C VAL A 109 -17.37 38.68 16.31
N LEU A 110 -17.43 38.43 15.00
CA LEU A 110 -17.81 39.43 14.01
C LEU A 110 -19.27 39.87 14.17
N GLY A 111 -20.16 38.95 14.56
CA GLY A 111 -21.55 39.26 14.88
C GLY A 111 -21.67 40.25 16.05
N VAL A 112 -20.91 40.02 17.13
CA VAL A 112 -20.83 40.93 18.28
C VAL A 112 -20.26 42.28 17.87
N MET A 113 -19.15 42.31 17.13
CA MET A 113 -18.52 43.57 16.66
C MET A 113 -19.44 44.38 15.74
N THR A 114 -20.13 43.71 14.81
CA THR A 114 -21.07 44.36 13.88
C THR A 114 -22.30 44.89 14.61
N SER A 115 -22.82 44.15 15.60
CA SER A 115 -23.93 44.59 16.45
C SER A 115 -23.56 45.84 17.25
N MET A 116 -22.35 45.87 17.82
CA MET A 116 -21.81 47.03 18.52
C MET A 116 -21.66 48.26 17.60
N GLN A 117 -21.12 48.09 16.38
CA GLN A 117 -20.99 49.19 15.41
C GLN A 117 -22.35 49.78 14.98
N ARG A 118 -23.37 48.95 14.81
CA ARG A 118 -24.71 49.37 14.38
C ARG A 118 -25.53 50.06 15.48
N SER A 119 -25.07 50.03 16.73
CA SER A 119 -25.74 50.69 17.86
C SER A 119 -24.77 51.56 18.69
N PRO A 120 -24.22 52.65 18.12
CA PRO A 120 -23.26 53.53 18.80
C PRO A 120 -23.83 54.17 20.07
N GLU A 121 -25.13 54.47 20.07
CA GLU A 121 -25.82 55.09 21.20
C GLU A 121 -25.87 54.16 22.44
N THR A 122 -25.92 52.84 22.23
CA THR A 122 -25.84 51.84 23.30
C THR A 122 -24.43 51.74 23.89
N MET A 123 -23.38 51.94 23.09
CA MET A 123 -21.98 52.02 23.57
C MET A 123 -21.74 53.26 24.44
N LEU A 124 -22.35 54.40 24.08
CA LEU A 124 -22.31 55.64 24.86
C LEU A 124 -23.04 55.52 26.21
N LEU A 125 -24.03 54.61 26.31
CA LEU A 125 -24.83 54.38 27.52
C LEU A 125 -24.27 53.26 28.44
N LEU A 126 -23.45 52.34 27.92
CA LEU A 126 -22.95 51.16 28.67
C LEU A 126 -21.68 51.41 29.49
N HIS A 127 -20.91 52.47 29.22
CA HIS A 127 -19.73 52.81 30.02
C HIS A 127 -20.00 54.05 30.89
N PRO A 128 -20.38 53.88 32.17
CA PRO A 128 -20.66 55.01 33.08
C PRO A 128 -19.43 55.88 33.41
N SER A 129 -18.27 55.60 32.80
CA SER A 129 -16.94 56.12 33.16
C SER A 129 -16.43 57.22 32.22
N GLY A 130 -17.17 57.58 31.17
CA GLY A 130 -16.83 58.72 30.29
C GLY A 130 -15.85 58.41 29.14
N PRO A 131 -15.42 59.44 28.38
CA PRO A 131 -14.75 59.30 27.06
C PRO A 131 -13.42 58.51 27.08
N GLU A 132 -12.71 58.48 28.21
CA GLU A 132 -11.47 57.72 28.37
C GLU A 132 -11.69 56.19 28.31
N SER A 133 -12.80 55.72 28.90
CA SER A 133 -13.16 54.29 28.88
C SER A 133 -13.55 53.80 27.48
N SER A 134 -14.23 54.64 26.69
CA SER A 134 -14.53 54.37 25.28
C SER A 134 -13.26 54.29 24.43
N ALA A 135 -12.27 55.15 24.68
CA ALA A 135 -10.97 55.09 24.02
C ALA A 135 -10.23 53.77 24.34
N ARG A 136 -10.25 53.33 25.60
CA ARG A 136 -9.66 52.05 26.02
C ARG A 136 -10.36 50.85 25.38
N ALA A 137 -11.69 50.85 25.30
CA ALA A 137 -12.45 49.81 24.60
C ALA A 137 -12.12 49.76 23.10
N GLY A 138 -11.99 50.93 22.46
CA GLY A 138 -11.53 51.03 21.07
C GLY A 138 -10.11 50.49 20.87
N MET A 139 -9.18 50.77 21.79
CA MET A 139 -7.82 50.21 21.77
C MET A 139 -7.82 48.68 21.92
N ILE A 140 -8.64 48.13 22.81
CA ILE A 140 -8.80 46.68 22.99
C ILE A 140 -9.36 46.04 21.70
N LEU A 141 -10.39 46.61 21.09
CA LEU A 141 -10.93 46.11 19.82
C LEU A 141 -9.90 46.19 18.69
N SER A 142 -9.12 47.28 18.62
CA SER A 142 -8.03 47.43 17.65
C SER A 142 -6.91 46.39 17.87
N SER A 143 -6.70 45.92 19.10
CA SER A 143 -5.70 44.89 19.42
C SER A 143 -6.08 43.50 18.94
N VAL A 144 -7.37 43.25 18.68
CA VAL A 144 -7.89 41.95 18.23
C VAL A 144 -7.77 41.79 16.71
N ALA A 145 -7.79 42.89 15.95
CA ALA A 145 -7.79 42.86 14.48
C ALA A 145 -6.58 42.11 13.87
N PRO A 146 -5.32 42.29 14.33
CA PRO A 146 -4.19 41.51 13.80
C PRO A 146 -4.33 40.00 14.05
N GLY A 147 -4.95 39.60 15.17
CA GLY A 147 -5.23 38.19 15.46
C GLY A 147 -6.27 37.59 14.51
N LEU A 148 -7.34 38.34 14.21
CA LEU A 148 -8.34 37.93 13.22
C LEU A 148 -7.76 37.86 11.81
N GLU A 149 -6.86 38.78 11.45
CA GLU A 149 -6.15 38.74 10.17
C GLU A 149 -5.23 37.53 10.05
N ALA A 150 -4.48 37.21 11.11
CA ALA A 150 -3.64 36.01 11.17
C ALA A 150 -4.49 34.73 11.01
N GLU A 151 -5.63 34.66 11.70
CA GLU A 151 -6.58 33.55 11.61
C GLU A 151 -7.15 33.41 10.18
N ALA A 152 -7.54 34.53 9.55
CA ALA A 152 -8.03 34.54 8.17
C ALA A 152 -6.97 34.04 7.18
N ARG A 153 -5.71 34.44 7.36
CA ARG A 153 -4.58 33.96 6.55
C ARG A 153 -4.33 32.46 6.73
N ASP A 154 -4.45 31.94 7.97
CA ASP A 154 -4.33 30.49 8.24
C ASP A 154 -5.44 29.69 7.53
N MET A 155 -6.69 30.14 7.66
CA MET A 155 -7.83 29.52 6.98
C MET A 155 -7.70 29.56 5.45
N GLN A 156 -7.19 30.67 4.89
CA GLN A 156 -6.94 30.77 3.45
C GLN A 156 -5.91 29.73 2.98
N LYS A 157 -4.83 29.50 3.74
CA LYS A 157 -3.83 28.46 3.43
C LYS A 157 -4.44 27.07 3.42
N LYS A 158 -5.25 26.74 4.44
CA LYS A 158 -5.95 25.46 4.54
C LYS A 158 -6.95 25.20 3.40
N LEU A 159 -7.65 26.24 2.94
CA LEU A 159 -8.54 26.12 1.77
C LEU A 159 -7.76 25.88 0.48
N GLU A 160 -6.60 26.51 0.33
CA GLU A 160 -5.73 26.27 -0.83
C GLU A 160 -5.21 24.83 -0.84
N GLU A 161 -4.85 24.31 0.33
CA GLU A 161 -4.42 22.92 0.50
C GLU A 161 -5.52 21.91 0.12
N ILE A 162 -6.77 22.14 0.54
CA ILE A 162 -7.92 21.34 0.10
C ILE A 162 -8.05 21.37 -1.44
N ARG A 163 -7.86 22.53 -2.07
CA ARG A 163 -7.93 22.64 -3.54
C ARG A 163 -6.83 21.81 -4.21
N THR A 164 -5.61 21.84 -3.69
CA THR A 164 -4.50 21.02 -4.19
C THR A 164 -4.80 19.54 -4.07
N VAL A 165 -5.28 19.07 -2.91
CA VAL A 165 -5.67 17.66 -2.70
C VAL A 165 -6.74 17.23 -3.70
N ARG A 166 -7.78 18.02 -3.90
CA ARG A 166 -8.84 17.70 -4.87
C ARG A 166 -8.33 17.66 -6.31
N ALA A 167 -7.42 18.54 -6.68
CA ALA A 167 -6.79 18.51 -8.01
C ALA A 167 -5.99 17.20 -8.21
N ILE A 168 -5.27 16.75 -7.19
CA ILE A 168 -4.53 15.47 -7.21
C ILE A 168 -5.49 14.29 -7.30
N GLN A 169 -6.58 14.28 -6.52
CA GLN A 169 -7.61 13.25 -6.60
C GLN A 169 -8.22 13.14 -8.00
N LEU A 170 -8.52 14.28 -8.65
CA LEU A 170 -9.04 14.29 -10.03
C LEU A 170 -8.02 13.75 -11.04
N SER A 171 -6.75 14.13 -10.90
CA SER A 171 -5.67 13.62 -11.76
C SER A 171 -5.45 12.11 -11.57
N ALA A 172 -5.52 11.64 -10.33
CA ALA A 172 -5.44 10.23 -9.98
C ALA A 172 -6.59 9.42 -10.61
N ALA A 173 -7.83 9.92 -10.50
CA ALA A 173 -8.99 9.28 -11.12
C ALA A 173 -8.83 9.14 -12.65
N ASN A 174 -8.34 10.19 -13.32
CA ASN A 174 -8.06 10.14 -14.76
C ASN A 174 -6.96 9.12 -15.10
N THR A 175 -5.90 9.07 -14.29
CA THR A 175 -4.78 8.10 -14.46
C THR A 175 -5.29 6.66 -14.32
N LEU A 176 -6.13 6.39 -13.32
CA LEU A 176 -6.74 5.08 -13.10
C LEU A 176 -7.66 4.68 -14.26
N ALA A 177 -8.48 5.61 -14.74
CA ALA A 177 -9.38 5.36 -15.86
C ALA A 177 -8.61 4.99 -17.14
N GLN A 178 -7.47 5.64 -17.40
CA GLN A 178 -6.61 5.31 -18.55
C GLN A 178 -5.90 3.96 -18.34
N GLY A 179 -5.26 3.77 -17.19
CA GLY A 179 -4.47 2.56 -16.90
C GLY A 179 -5.31 1.28 -16.81
N LEU A 180 -6.60 1.37 -16.48
CA LEU A 180 -7.50 0.22 -16.41
C LEU A 180 -7.58 -0.54 -17.74
N GLY A 181 -7.72 0.17 -18.86
CA GLY A 181 -7.77 -0.47 -20.18
C GLY A 181 -6.45 -1.16 -20.53
N GLU A 182 -5.33 -0.52 -20.17
CA GLU A 182 -3.98 -1.01 -20.50
C GLU A 182 -3.60 -2.23 -19.67
N VAL A 183 -3.92 -2.27 -18.37
CA VAL A 183 -3.64 -3.46 -17.54
C VAL A 183 -4.51 -4.64 -17.92
N GLN A 184 -5.76 -4.41 -18.32
CA GLN A 184 -6.66 -5.46 -18.80
C GLN A 184 -6.15 -6.08 -20.10
N GLU A 185 -5.68 -5.23 -21.03
CA GLU A 185 -5.04 -5.70 -22.25
C GLU A 185 -3.73 -6.44 -21.95
N ALA A 186 -2.90 -5.92 -21.03
CA ALA A 186 -1.67 -6.60 -20.62
C ALA A 186 -1.93 -7.97 -20.00
N ARG A 187 -2.95 -8.12 -19.16
CA ARG A 187 -3.37 -9.43 -18.59
C ARG A 187 -3.85 -10.39 -19.68
N ARG A 188 -4.62 -9.89 -20.65
CA ARG A 188 -5.08 -10.68 -21.80
C ARG A 188 -3.90 -11.16 -22.65
N LEU A 189 -2.96 -10.26 -22.95
CA LEU A 189 -1.72 -10.56 -23.68
C LEU A 189 -0.86 -11.54 -22.89
N LEU A 190 -0.78 -11.40 -21.57
CA LEU A 190 -0.01 -12.31 -20.71
C LEU A 190 -0.60 -13.72 -20.76
N ALA A 191 -1.92 -13.85 -20.62
CA ALA A 191 -2.59 -15.14 -20.70
C ALA A 191 -2.36 -15.83 -22.06
N SER A 192 -2.32 -15.06 -23.16
CA SER A 192 -1.94 -15.58 -24.49
C SER A 192 -0.48 -16.00 -24.52
N ALA A 193 0.44 -15.10 -24.18
CA ALA A 193 1.88 -15.33 -24.26
C ALA A 193 2.34 -16.52 -23.42
N VAL A 194 1.76 -16.71 -22.24
CA VAL A 194 2.02 -17.87 -21.37
C VAL A 194 1.54 -19.18 -21.99
N THR A 195 0.43 -19.16 -22.74
CA THR A 195 -0.09 -20.35 -23.42
C THR A 195 0.75 -20.70 -24.65
N ASP A 196 1.21 -19.67 -25.37
CA ASP A 196 2.02 -19.82 -26.57
C ASP A 196 3.47 -20.23 -26.23
N ARG A 197 3.90 -19.99 -24.98
CA ARG A 197 5.20 -20.39 -24.41
C ARG A 197 5.35 -21.91 -24.39
N SER A 198 5.82 -22.46 -25.50
CA SER A 198 6.09 -23.90 -25.69
C SER A 198 7.51 -24.31 -25.25
N SER A 199 8.30 -23.39 -24.71
CA SER A 199 9.75 -23.52 -24.46
C SER A 199 10.15 -23.77 -23.01
N LEU A 200 9.20 -23.94 -22.07
CA LEU A 200 9.55 -24.18 -20.68
C LEU A 200 10.31 -25.50 -20.52
N PRO A 201 11.43 -25.54 -19.77
CA PRO A 201 12.10 -26.78 -19.45
C PRO A 201 11.13 -27.69 -18.70
N VAL A 202 10.69 -28.76 -19.35
CA VAL A 202 9.84 -29.78 -18.74
C VAL A 202 10.74 -30.75 -17.99
N ARG A 203 10.53 -30.90 -16.68
CA ARG A 203 11.25 -31.92 -15.89
C ARG A 203 10.56 -33.28 -15.88
N PHE A 204 9.28 -33.35 -16.25
CA PHE A 204 8.51 -34.60 -16.17
C PHE A 204 7.38 -34.69 -17.21
N GLY A 205 7.18 -35.89 -17.74
CA GLY A 205 5.84 -36.37 -18.07
C GLY A 205 5.32 -37.12 -16.85
N GLN A 206 4.54 -36.47 -15.98
CA GLN A 206 3.71 -37.24 -15.04
C GLN A 206 2.69 -38.02 -15.88
N ASP A 207 2.35 -39.25 -15.47
CA ASP A 207 1.25 -39.97 -16.09
C ASP A 207 -0.05 -39.22 -15.73
N PRO A 208 -0.72 -38.56 -16.69
CA PRO A 208 -1.93 -37.80 -16.40
C PRO A 208 -3.01 -38.67 -15.75
N GLN A 209 -2.97 -40.00 -15.94
CA GLN A 209 -3.91 -40.94 -15.34
C GLN A 209 -3.71 -41.08 -13.83
N GLU A 210 -2.47 -41.16 -13.34
CA GLU A 210 -2.19 -41.26 -11.90
C GLU A 210 -2.58 -39.99 -11.16
N LEU A 211 -2.27 -38.81 -11.73
CA LEU A 211 -2.67 -37.53 -11.16
C LEU A 211 -4.20 -37.38 -11.14
N THR A 212 -4.88 -37.79 -12.21
CA THR A 212 -6.35 -37.80 -12.27
C THR A 212 -6.93 -38.72 -11.20
N ALA A 213 -6.38 -39.93 -11.03
CA ALA A 213 -6.81 -40.86 -9.99
C ALA A 213 -6.59 -40.29 -8.58
N LEU A 214 -5.50 -39.55 -8.35
CA LEU A 214 -5.24 -38.89 -7.08
C LEU A 214 -6.23 -37.74 -6.81
N VAL A 215 -6.53 -36.91 -7.81
CA VAL A 215 -7.57 -35.87 -7.68
C VAL A 215 -8.93 -36.48 -7.35
N GLN A 216 -9.29 -37.60 -7.99
CA GLN A 216 -10.57 -38.28 -7.78
C GLN A 216 -10.70 -38.99 -6.43
N SER A 217 -9.58 -39.37 -5.81
CA SER A 217 -9.55 -40.10 -4.54
C SER A 217 -9.26 -39.21 -3.33
N ALA A 218 -8.82 -37.96 -3.54
CA ALA A 218 -8.54 -37.05 -2.45
C ALA A 218 -9.83 -36.44 -1.88
N ASP A 219 -10.06 -36.63 -0.58
CA ASP A 219 -11.16 -35.98 0.15
C ASP A 219 -10.74 -34.62 0.74
N THR A 220 -9.43 -34.39 0.88
CA THR A 220 -8.85 -33.17 1.46
C THR A 220 -7.63 -32.71 0.69
N LEU A 221 -7.33 -31.40 0.78
CA LEU A 221 -6.08 -30.84 0.26
C LEU A 221 -4.85 -31.53 0.87
N GLU A 222 -4.93 -31.90 2.16
CA GLU A 222 -3.85 -32.61 2.86
C GLU A 222 -3.57 -33.99 2.27
N SER A 223 -4.61 -34.79 2.03
CA SER A 223 -4.47 -36.10 1.38
C SER A 223 -3.93 -35.99 -0.04
N PHE A 224 -4.36 -34.95 -0.76
CA PHE A 224 -3.90 -34.70 -2.14
C PHE A 224 -2.42 -34.32 -2.18
N ALA A 225 -2.01 -33.32 -1.40
CA ALA A 225 -0.62 -32.87 -1.34
C ALA A 225 0.31 -33.99 -0.87
N SER A 226 -0.10 -34.77 0.12
CA SER A 226 0.67 -35.94 0.60
C SER A 226 0.81 -37.02 -0.48
N GLY A 227 -0.21 -37.21 -1.31
CA GLY A 227 -0.17 -38.14 -2.45
C GLY A 227 0.81 -37.70 -3.53
N ILE A 228 0.88 -36.39 -3.82
CA ILE A 228 1.84 -35.81 -4.77
C ILE A 228 3.28 -36.05 -4.31
N VAL A 229 3.57 -35.90 -3.02
CA VAL A 229 4.89 -36.22 -2.45
C VAL A 229 5.23 -37.70 -2.65
N GLY A 230 4.24 -38.59 -2.58
CA GLY A 230 4.42 -40.03 -2.78
C GLY A 230 4.65 -40.47 -4.23
N MET A 231 4.33 -39.63 -5.23
CA MET A 231 4.51 -39.91 -6.66
C MET A 231 5.97 -39.74 -7.13
N GLU A 232 6.97 -40.03 -6.28
CA GLU A 232 8.41 -39.89 -6.56
C GLU A 232 8.87 -40.83 -7.70
N GLN A 233 8.79 -40.36 -8.94
CA GLN A 233 9.77 -40.72 -9.97
C GLN A 233 10.65 -39.48 -10.21
N ASP A 234 11.90 -39.59 -9.75
CA ASP A 234 12.90 -38.54 -9.57
C ASP A 234 13.19 -37.68 -10.80
N VAL A 235 13.29 -36.36 -10.59
CA VAL A 235 14.47 -35.53 -10.94
C VAL A 235 14.51 -34.34 -9.98
N GLY A 236 15.43 -34.43 -9.04
CA GLY A 236 15.90 -33.46 -8.03
C GLY A 236 15.53 -31.97 -8.16
N PRO A 237 15.55 -31.24 -7.04
CA PRO A 237 15.00 -29.89 -6.94
C PRO A 237 15.67 -28.87 -7.86
N PRO A 238 15.08 -27.67 -8.04
CA PRO A 238 15.86 -26.49 -8.37
C PRO A 238 17.16 -26.48 -7.56
N MET A 239 18.31 -26.27 -8.20
CA MET A 239 19.63 -26.35 -7.55
C MET A 239 19.84 -25.27 -6.45
N ALA A 240 18.88 -24.37 -6.30
CA ALA A 240 18.94 -23.29 -5.33
C ALA A 240 18.51 -23.78 -3.94
N ASP A 241 19.23 -23.34 -2.91
CA ASP A 241 18.95 -23.66 -1.51
C ASP A 241 17.65 -22.97 -1.06
N PHE A 242 16.52 -23.67 -1.20
CA PHE A 242 15.22 -23.16 -0.76
C PHE A 242 15.16 -22.99 0.76
N GLU A 243 15.81 -23.85 1.55
CA GLU A 243 15.80 -23.73 3.01
C GLU A 243 16.45 -22.43 3.45
N GLY A 244 17.54 -22.02 2.79
CA GLY A 244 18.20 -20.73 3.01
C GLY A 244 17.35 -19.50 2.66
N ALA A 245 16.24 -19.66 1.92
CA ALA A 245 15.33 -18.57 1.58
C ALA A 245 14.28 -18.28 2.67
N GLN A 246 14.25 -19.07 3.76
CA GLN A 246 13.35 -18.84 4.89
C GLN A 246 13.48 -17.40 5.42
N GLY A 247 12.34 -16.75 5.65
CA GLY A 247 12.23 -15.35 6.07
C GLY A 247 12.49 -14.30 4.98
N SER A 248 12.75 -14.72 3.73
CA SER A 248 13.11 -13.81 2.62
C SER A 248 12.22 -13.94 1.38
N LEU A 249 11.25 -14.86 1.37
CA LEU A 249 10.39 -15.07 0.20
C LEU A 249 9.48 -13.86 -0.02
N PRO A 250 9.37 -13.34 -1.25
CA PRO A 250 8.36 -12.33 -1.55
C PRO A 250 6.96 -12.96 -1.49
N LEU A 251 5.96 -12.18 -1.10
CA LEU A 251 4.57 -12.63 -1.18
C LEU A 251 4.21 -12.96 -2.65
N PRO A 252 3.45 -14.05 -2.90
CA PRO A 252 3.09 -14.46 -4.25
C PRO A 252 2.14 -13.50 -4.95
N VAL A 253 1.40 -12.69 -4.19
CA VAL A 253 0.41 -11.72 -4.68
C VAL A 253 0.49 -10.42 -3.88
N MET A 254 0.19 -9.30 -4.52
CA MET A 254 0.00 -8.02 -3.83
C MET A 254 -1.27 -8.05 -2.99
N GLY A 255 -1.16 -7.81 -1.68
CA GLY A 255 -2.31 -7.89 -0.79
C GLY A 255 -1.98 -7.74 0.68
N THR A 256 -2.99 -7.97 1.53
CA THR A 256 -2.84 -7.95 2.99
C THR A 256 -3.21 -9.30 3.58
N VAL A 257 -2.48 -9.74 4.60
CA VAL A 257 -2.77 -11.04 5.24
C VAL A 257 -4.03 -10.88 6.10
N LEU A 258 -5.10 -11.55 5.67
CA LEU A 258 -6.40 -11.55 6.32
C LEU A 258 -6.46 -12.58 7.46
N ARG A 259 -5.83 -13.74 7.27
CA ARG A 259 -5.76 -14.81 8.27
C ARG A 259 -4.39 -15.47 8.27
N ARG A 260 -3.89 -15.76 9.46
CA ARG A 260 -2.60 -16.44 9.69
C ARG A 260 -2.77 -17.96 9.77
N TYR A 261 -1.62 -18.63 9.77
CA TYR A 261 -1.52 -20.07 9.96
C TYR A 261 -2.28 -20.55 11.21
N ASN A 262 -3.14 -21.56 11.05
CA ASN A 262 -3.99 -22.12 12.11
C ASN A 262 -4.88 -21.10 12.84
N GLU A 263 -5.10 -19.91 12.30
CA GLU A 263 -6.10 -18.97 12.80
C GLU A 263 -7.51 -19.51 12.50
N ALA A 264 -8.41 -19.43 13.49
CA ALA A 264 -9.77 -19.90 13.32
C ALA A 264 -10.56 -18.90 12.47
N ASP A 265 -11.30 -19.40 11.49
CA ASP A 265 -12.21 -18.58 10.71
C ASP A 265 -13.48 -18.21 11.48
N ALA A 266 -14.39 -17.47 10.83
CA ALA A 266 -15.67 -17.07 11.42
C ALA A 266 -16.56 -18.26 11.83
N SER A 267 -16.31 -19.46 11.30
CA SER A 267 -16.99 -20.71 11.67
C SER A 267 -16.24 -21.51 12.76
N GLY A 268 -15.07 -21.04 13.19
CA GLY A 268 -14.19 -21.75 14.14
C GLY A 268 -13.25 -22.77 13.48
N THR A 269 -13.28 -22.89 12.14
CA THR A 269 -12.45 -23.84 11.39
C THR A 269 -11.03 -23.29 11.28
N ARG A 270 -10.03 -24.10 11.63
CA ARG A 270 -8.60 -23.75 11.48
C ARG A 270 -8.06 -24.42 10.23
N ARG A 271 -7.29 -23.68 9.44
CA ARG A 271 -6.63 -24.21 8.24
C ARG A 271 -5.11 -24.04 8.37
N PRO A 272 -4.31 -25.02 7.94
CA PRO A 272 -2.86 -24.98 8.07
C PRO A 272 -2.20 -24.18 6.93
N GLY A 273 -2.64 -22.94 6.74
CA GLY A 273 -2.12 -22.01 5.75
C GLY A 273 -2.53 -20.58 6.09
N GLN A 274 -2.08 -19.62 5.30
CA GLN A 274 -2.44 -18.21 5.42
C GLN A 274 -3.39 -17.79 4.30
N VAL A 275 -4.17 -16.74 4.55
CA VAL A 275 -5.08 -16.16 3.56
C VAL A 275 -4.72 -14.71 3.33
N ILE A 276 -4.48 -14.37 2.07
CA ILE A 276 -4.12 -13.03 1.62
C ILE A 276 -5.33 -12.42 0.92
N ALA A 277 -5.85 -11.30 1.42
CA ALA A 277 -6.82 -10.48 0.72
C ALA A 277 -6.12 -9.71 -0.40
N THR A 278 -6.66 -9.80 -1.61
CA THR A 278 -6.06 -9.27 -2.84
C THR A 278 -7.12 -8.69 -3.76
N GLY A 279 -6.68 -7.89 -4.73
CA GLY A 279 -7.55 -7.27 -5.70
C GLY A 279 -8.12 -8.24 -6.73
N PRO A 280 -9.21 -7.83 -7.42
CA PRO A 280 -9.70 -8.54 -8.58
C PRO A 280 -8.61 -8.63 -9.66
N ALA A 281 -8.58 -9.75 -10.37
CA ALA A 281 -7.61 -10.06 -11.42
C ALA A 281 -6.13 -9.89 -11.02
N ALA A 282 -5.82 -9.91 -9.71
CA ALA A 282 -4.47 -9.74 -9.23
C ALA A 282 -3.54 -10.85 -9.74
N LEU A 283 -2.30 -10.46 -10.10
CA LEU A 283 -1.31 -11.40 -10.60
C LEU A 283 -0.68 -12.21 -9.46
N VAL A 284 -0.75 -13.53 -9.58
CA VAL A 284 -0.06 -14.46 -8.67
C VAL A 284 1.23 -14.91 -9.34
N THR A 285 2.34 -14.82 -8.60
CA THR A 285 3.69 -15.12 -9.08
C THR A 285 4.40 -16.14 -8.22
N THR A 286 5.39 -16.81 -8.81
CA THR A 286 6.23 -17.83 -8.20
C THR A 286 7.25 -17.19 -7.25
N PRO A 287 7.19 -17.41 -5.93
CA PRO A 287 8.12 -16.74 -4.99
C PRO A 287 9.58 -17.17 -5.12
N TRP A 288 9.81 -18.39 -5.59
CA TRP A 288 11.13 -19.03 -5.72
C TRP A 288 11.13 -19.96 -6.94
N PRO A 289 12.27 -20.20 -7.63
CA PRO A 289 12.28 -21.14 -8.74
C PRO A 289 11.71 -22.50 -8.32
N ALA A 290 10.77 -23.04 -9.08
CA ALA A 290 10.01 -24.22 -8.68
C ALA A 290 9.44 -24.97 -9.88
N THR A 291 9.16 -26.26 -9.70
CA THR A 291 8.50 -27.10 -10.71
C THR A 291 7.00 -27.21 -10.43
N ILE A 292 6.16 -27.07 -11.46
CA ILE A 292 4.71 -27.28 -11.33
C ILE A 292 4.43 -28.76 -11.12
N ARG A 293 3.91 -29.12 -9.95
CA ARG A 293 3.49 -30.49 -9.60
C ARG A 293 2.02 -30.75 -9.89
N TYR A 294 1.19 -29.71 -9.82
CA TYR A 294 -0.22 -29.78 -10.14
C TYR A 294 -0.77 -28.40 -10.48
N ARG A 295 -1.71 -28.36 -11.42
CA ARG A 295 -2.54 -27.19 -11.73
C ARG A 295 -3.98 -27.64 -11.99
N GLY A 296 -4.95 -26.86 -11.53
CA GLY A 296 -6.36 -27.02 -11.91
C GLY A 296 -7.33 -27.11 -10.73
N PRO A 297 -8.61 -27.45 -10.99
CA PRO A 297 -9.65 -27.46 -9.98
C PRO A 297 -9.45 -28.57 -8.95
N LEU A 298 -9.47 -28.22 -7.67
CA LEU A 298 -9.36 -29.17 -6.56
C LEU A 298 -10.38 -28.85 -5.46
N LEU A 299 -11.28 -29.79 -5.18
CA LEU A 299 -12.26 -29.71 -4.09
C LEU A 299 -13.03 -28.36 -4.08
N ASP A 300 -13.18 -27.76 -2.91
CA ASP A 300 -13.78 -26.44 -2.67
C ASP A 300 -12.78 -25.27 -2.78
N TYR A 301 -11.52 -25.56 -3.16
CA TYR A 301 -10.44 -24.56 -3.23
C TYR A 301 -10.40 -23.82 -4.57
N GLY A 302 -11.29 -24.14 -5.51
CA GLY A 302 -11.26 -23.60 -6.87
C GLY A 302 -10.03 -24.11 -7.62
N ASN A 303 -9.39 -23.27 -8.44
CA ASN A 303 -8.12 -23.65 -9.04
C ASN A 303 -6.99 -23.58 -8.02
N VAL A 304 -6.18 -24.64 -8.00
CA VAL A 304 -5.02 -24.82 -7.16
C VAL A 304 -3.78 -24.97 -8.04
N MET A 305 -2.70 -24.31 -7.63
CA MET A 305 -1.35 -24.49 -8.15
C MET A 305 -0.48 -25.08 -7.04
N ILE A 306 0.21 -26.17 -7.32
CA ILE A 306 1.18 -26.79 -6.41
C ILE A 306 2.55 -26.74 -7.06
N LEU A 307 3.48 -26.05 -6.41
CA LEU A 307 4.84 -25.89 -6.86
C LEU A 307 5.81 -26.62 -5.93
N GLU A 308 6.85 -27.21 -6.51
CA GLU A 308 7.95 -27.83 -5.77
C GLU A 308 9.23 -26.98 -5.94
N PRO A 309 9.57 -26.13 -4.96
CA PRO A 309 10.79 -25.33 -4.98
C PRO A 309 12.04 -26.12 -4.57
N ALA A 310 11.84 -27.18 -3.77
CA ALA A 310 12.89 -28.09 -3.35
C ALA A 310 12.32 -29.47 -3.01
N ARG A 311 13.17 -30.50 -2.93
CA ARG A 311 12.72 -31.86 -2.65
C ARG A 311 12.09 -31.91 -1.27
N GLY A 312 10.91 -32.50 -1.19
CA GLY A 312 10.12 -32.54 0.04
C GLY A 312 9.42 -31.22 0.37
N TYR A 313 9.61 -30.14 -0.39
CA TYR A 313 8.91 -28.89 -0.16
C TYR A 313 7.79 -28.70 -1.18
N LEU A 314 6.62 -28.28 -0.73
CA LEU A 314 5.53 -27.86 -1.60
C LEU A 314 5.01 -26.47 -1.21
N MET A 315 4.82 -25.61 -2.19
CA MET A 315 4.06 -24.38 -2.07
C MET A 315 2.71 -24.58 -2.75
N VAL A 316 1.62 -24.31 -2.03
CA VAL A 316 0.25 -24.47 -2.53
C VAL A 316 -0.41 -23.10 -2.59
N PHE A 317 -0.93 -22.75 -3.76
CA PHE A 317 -1.70 -21.53 -4.00
C PHE A 317 -3.11 -21.90 -4.47
N ALA A 318 -4.14 -21.35 -3.82
CA ALA A 318 -5.53 -21.69 -4.12
C ALA A 318 -6.46 -20.47 -4.10
N GLY A 319 -7.55 -20.54 -4.87
CA GLY A 319 -8.52 -19.46 -5.03
C GLY A 319 -8.35 -18.62 -6.30
N MET A 320 -7.51 -19.07 -7.26
CA MET A 320 -7.31 -18.38 -8.53
C MET A 320 -8.44 -18.69 -9.53
N ALA A 321 -8.76 -17.74 -10.40
CA ALA A 321 -9.71 -17.95 -11.49
C ALA A 321 -9.04 -18.56 -12.72
N GLN A 322 -7.77 -18.22 -12.96
CA GLN A 322 -6.97 -18.76 -14.05
C GLN A 322 -5.60 -19.21 -13.53
N VAL A 323 -5.11 -20.33 -14.04
CA VAL A 323 -3.77 -20.88 -13.75
C VAL A 323 -2.95 -21.00 -15.03
N PHE A 324 -1.65 -20.83 -14.89
CA PHE A 324 -0.67 -20.72 -15.98
C PHE A 324 0.35 -21.85 -15.95
N GLY A 325 0.96 -22.13 -17.11
CA GLY A 325 1.92 -23.23 -17.29
C GLY A 325 1.27 -24.61 -17.35
N GLU A 326 2.10 -25.64 -17.49
CA GLU A 326 1.74 -27.05 -17.53
C GLU A 326 2.43 -27.84 -16.40
N THR A 327 1.82 -28.95 -15.99
CA THR A 327 2.44 -29.84 -15.01
C THR A 327 3.77 -30.36 -15.54
N GLY A 328 4.84 -30.21 -14.76
CA GLY A 328 6.21 -30.57 -15.13
C GLY A 328 7.09 -29.38 -15.54
N ASP A 329 6.49 -28.21 -15.81
CA ASP A 329 7.24 -27.00 -16.17
C ASP A 329 8.08 -26.48 -15.00
N VAL A 330 9.28 -25.97 -15.30
CA VAL A 330 10.15 -25.28 -14.34
C VAL A 330 9.98 -23.77 -14.49
N LEU A 331 9.48 -23.15 -13.43
CA LEU A 331 9.27 -21.71 -13.34
C LEU A 331 10.47 -21.03 -12.66
N ALA A 332 10.85 -19.86 -13.16
CA ALA A 332 11.77 -18.97 -12.46
C ALA A 332 11.05 -18.15 -11.38
N ALA A 333 11.81 -17.58 -10.44
CA ALA A 333 11.25 -16.65 -9.46
C ALA A 333 10.62 -15.43 -10.16
N GLY A 334 9.43 -15.06 -9.72
CA GLY A 334 8.64 -13.97 -10.27
C GLY A 334 7.80 -14.34 -11.50
N GLU A 335 7.95 -15.55 -12.06
CA GLU A 335 7.10 -15.98 -13.17
C GLU A 335 5.63 -16.13 -12.75
N PRO A 336 4.69 -15.81 -13.65
CA PRO A 336 3.27 -15.80 -13.34
C PRO A 336 2.71 -17.23 -13.26
N VAL A 337 1.92 -17.52 -12.22
CA VAL A 337 1.27 -18.83 -12.01
C VAL A 337 -0.24 -18.78 -12.18
N GLY A 338 -0.83 -17.58 -12.13
CA GLY A 338 -2.25 -17.41 -12.32
C GLY A 338 -2.73 -15.98 -12.10
N LEU A 339 -4.02 -15.81 -12.31
CA LEU A 339 -4.76 -14.58 -12.03
C LEU A 339 -5.89 -14.88 -11.04
N MET A 340 -6.10 -13.97 -10.10
CA MET A 340 -7.26 -13.98 -9.23
C MET A 340 -8.56 -13.74 -10.01
N GLY A 341 -9.69 -14.10 -9.41
CA GLY A 341 -11.01 -13.81 -9.96
C GLY A 341 -11.45 -12.36 -9.74
N GLY A 342 -12.75 -12.14 -9.76
CA GLY A 342 -13.35 -10.83 -9.49
C GLY A 342 -13.35 -9.89 -10.69
N GLU A 343 -14.31 -8.97 -10.69
CA GLU A 343 -14.39 -7.89 -11.67
C GLU A 343 -13.78 -6.62 -11.09
N GLU A 344 -12.94 -5.96 -11.88
CA GLU A 344 -12.46 -4.62 -11.51
C GLU A 344 -13.62 -3.61 -11.58
N PRO A 345 -13.76 -2.74 -10.56
CA PRO A 345 -14.73 -1.66 -10.61
C PRO A 345 -14.51 -0.83 -11.89
N PRO A 346 -15.58 -0.38 -12.56
CA PRO A 346 -15.45 0.45 -13.75
C PRO A 346 -14.74 1.77 -13.45
N ALA A 347 -14.05 2.31 -14.46
CA ALA A 347 -13.33 3.59 -14.41
C ALA A 347 -14.16 4.73 -13.77
N GLN A 348 -15.47 4.72 -13.99
CA GLN A 348 -16.41 5.74 -13.49
C GLN A 348 -16.62 5.68 -11.97
N GLU A 349 -16.32 4.55 -11.33
CA GLU A 349 -16.42 4.40 -9.87
C GLU A 349 -15.21 4.99 -9.14
N PHE A 350 -14.06 5.19 -9.80
CA PHE A 350 -12.84 5.78 -9.22
C PHE A 350 -12.91 7.30 -8.93
N GLY A 351 -14.11 7.87 -8.88
CA GLY A 351 -14.36 9.27 -8.56
C GLY A 351 -14.33 9.60 -7.07
N ALA A 352 -15.00 10.69 -6.68
CA ALA A 352 -15.06 11.14 -5.29
C ALA A 352 -15.60 10.07 -4.31
N GLU A 353 -16.47 9.17 -4.79
CA GLU A 353 -16.98 8.06 -3.99
C GLU A 353 -15.92 6.98 -3.73
N PHE A 354 -15.04 6.67 -4.68
CA PHE A 354 -13.90 5.76 -4.44
C PHE A 354 -12.94 6.31 -3.39
N VAL A 355 -12.65 7.61 -3.44
CA VAL A 355 -11.82 8.27 -2.41
C VAL A 355 -12.53 8.28 -1.05
N ALA A 356 -13.85 8.50 -1.03
CA ALA A 356 -14.65 8.44 0.19
C ALA A 356 -14.70 7.02 0.78
N ASN A 357 -14.82 5.99 -0.06
CA ASN A 357 -14.81 4.58 0.32
C ASN A 357 -13.41 4.11 0.76
N ALA A 358 -12.35 4.63 0.13
CA ALA A 358 -10.98 4.39 0.56
C ALA A 358 -10.73 5.01 1.95
N ALA A 359 -11.32 6.17 2.25
CA ALA A 359 -11.23 6.85 3.54
C ALA A 359 -11.99 6.12 4.68
N THR A 360 -13.05 5.37 4.38
CA THR A 360 -13.80 4.58 5.37
C THR A 360 -13.18 3.20 5.67
N GLY A 361 -12.08 2.83 5.00
CA GLY A 361 -11.22 1.71 5.40
C GLY A 361 -11.77 0.31 5.13
N GLY A 362 -12.88 0.17 4.40
CA GLY A 362 -13.50 -1.13 4.16
C GLY A 362 -12.92 -1.85 2.96
N GLY A 363 -11.72 -2.45 3.07
CA GLY A 363 -11.19 -3.43 2.10
C GLY A 363 -11.38 -3.08 0.61
N ALA A 364 -11.47 -1.79 0.28
CA ALA A 364 -12.15 -1.33 -0.92
C ALA A 364 -11.27 -1.68 -2.13
N GLY A 365 -11.63 -2.77 -2.80
CA GLY A 365 -10.90 -3.33 -3.92
C GLY A 365 -9.88 -4.42 -3.57
N GLN A 366 -9.95 -5.06 -2.39
CA GLN A 366 -9.34 -6.37 -2.10
C GLN A 366 -10.45 -7.40 -1.84
N THR A 367 -11.27 -7.70 -2.85
CA THR A 367 -12.46 -8.57 -2.74
C THR A 367 -12.13 -10.05 -2.83
N GLU A 368 -10.96 -10.38 -3.35
CA GLU A 368 -10.53 -11.75 -3.60
C GLU A 368 -9.60 -12.25 -2.50
N THR A 369 -9.49 -13.57 -2.35
CA THR A 369 -8.59 -14.17 -1.36
C THR A 369 -7.75 -15.27 -1.98
N LEU A 370 -6.44 -15.19 -1.80
CA LEU A 370 -5.50 -16.25 -2.12
C LEU A 370 -5.18 -17.04 -0.85
N TYR A 371 -5.42 -18.35 -0.85
CA TYR A 371 -4.91 -19.26 0.17
C TYR A 371 -3.48 -19.69 -0.19
N VAL A 372 -2.59 -19.60 0.78
CA VAL A 372 -1.18 -19.98 0.65
C VAL A 372 -0.81 -20.96 1.74
N GLU A 373 -0.28 -22.11 1.36
CA GLU A 373 0.22 -23.13 2.28
C GLU A 373 1.63 -23.55 1.88
N LEU A 374 2.48 -23.78 2.87
CA LEU A 374 3.81 -24.32 2.68
C LEU A 374 3.89 -25.67 3.40
N ARG A 375 4.50 -26.65 2.76
CA ARG A 375 4.66 -28.00 3.31
C ARG A 375 6.10 -28.45 3.23
N ARG A 376 6.49 -29.23 4.23
CA ARG A 376 7.70 -30.05 4.22
C ARG A 376 7.28 -31.50 4.47
N ASP A 377 7.48 -32.33 3.46
CA ASP A 377 6.99 -33.69 3.38
C ASP A 377 5.47 -33.73 3.62
N LYS A 378 5.05 -34.31 4.75
CA LYS A 378 3.64 -34.39 5.13
C LYS A 378 3.21 -33.28 6.08
N GLU A 379 4.16 -32.53 6.64
CA GLU A 379 3.91 -31.49 7.63
C GLU A 379 3.67 -30.14 6.95
N THR A 380 2.84 -29.31 7.59
CA THR A 380 2.58 -27.93 7.16
C THR A 380 3.46 -26.99 7.95
N LEU A 381 4.01 -25.99 7.27
CA LEU A 381 4.86 -24.95 7.84
C LEU A 381 4.07 -23.64 7.94
N ASP A 382 4.38 -22.80 8.93
CA ASP A 382 3.80 -21.46 9.02
C ASP A 382 4.38 -20.59 7.90
N PRO A 383 3.57 -20.14 6.92
CA PRO A 383 4.06 -19.29 5.83
C PRO A 383 4.63 -17.95 6.33
N ALA A 384 4.20 -17.45 7.49
CA ALA A 384 4.69 -16.18 8.04
C ALA A 384 6.19 -16.23 8.43
N GLU A 385 6.75 -17.41 8.66
CA GLU A 385 8.19 -17.58 8.91
C GLU A 385 9.03 -17.57 7.62
N TRP A 386 8.37 -17.67 6.46
CA TRP A 386 9.01 -17.79 5.15
C TRP A 386 8.86 -16.52 4.32
N PHE A 387 7.69 -15.89 4.36
CA PHE A 387 7.36 -14.71 3.57
C PHE A 387 7.70 -13.39 4.27
N VAL A 388 8.25 -12.44 3.52
CA VAL A 388 8.44 -11.06 3.96
C VAL A 388 7.08 -10.36 4.03
N MET A 389 6.56 -10.18 5.25
CA MET A 389 5.23 -9.59 5.48
C MET A 389 5.18 -8.06 5.37
N ASN A 390 6.35 -7.40 5.34
CA ASN A 390 6.46 -5.96 5.19
C ASN A 390 7.73 -5.62 4.42
N PRO A 391 7.73 -5.59 3.08
CA PRO A 391 8.91 -5.21 2.34
C PRO A 391 9.21 -3.73 2.62
N ILE A 392 10.25 -3.45 3.41
CA ILE A 392 10.90 -2.13 3.36
C ILE A 392 11.55 -2.07 1.99
N ILE A 393 10.91 -1.37 1.04
CA ILE A 393 11.56 -1.03 -0.23
C ILE A 393 12.55 0.09 0.08
N GLY A 394 13.72 -0.31 0.58
CA GLY A 394 14.88 0.54 0.76
C GLY A 394 15.55 0.83 -0.59
N GLU A 395 16.05 2.05 -0.70
CA GLU A 395 16.77 2.64 -1.83
C GLU A 395 17.58 1.64 -2.68
N VAL A 396 17.43 1.78 -4.00
CA VAL A 396 18.33 1.17 -4.98
C VAL A 396 19.75 1.65 -4.67
N SER A 397 20.56 0.80 -4.04
CA SER A 397 21.99 1.01 -3.90
C SER A 397 22.62 0.94 -5.29
N HIS A 398 22.91 2.11 -5.86
CA HIS A 398 23.85 2.24 -6.97
C HIS A 398 25.25 1.86 -6.48
N ASP A 399 25.57 0.57 -6.47
CA ASP A 399 26.96 0.11 -6.37
C ASP A 399 27.64 0.32 -7.72
N ALA A 400 28.17 1.54 -7.90
CA ALA A 400 29.19 1.81 -8.90
C ALA A 400 30.54 1.28 -8.39
N THR A 401 30.84 0.01 -8.69
CA THR A 401 32.21 -0.52 -8.54
C THR A 401 32.66 -1.23 -9.82
N GLY A 402 33.65 -0.64 -10.48
CA GLY A 402 34.37 -1.19 -11.64
C GLY A 402 34.55 -0.11 -12.71
N GLN A 403 35.73 0.31 -13.15
CA GLN A 403 37.07 -0.24 -13.07
C GLN A 403 38.03 0.96 -13.18
N ASN A 404 39.00 1.06 -12.26
CA ASN A 404 40.18 1.89 -12.49
C ASN A 404 41.40 0.97 -12.32
N ALA A 405 41.72 0.27 -13.41
CA ALA A 405 42.90 -0.56 -13.54
C ALA A 405 43.54 -0.25 -14.91
N SER A 406 44.19 0.89 -15.00
CA SER A 406 45.14 1.17 -16.07
C SER A 406 46.55 0.94 -15.51
N GLY A 407 47.02 -0.30 -15.66
CA GLY A 407 48.42 -0.65 -15.49
C GLY A 407 49.26 0.10 -16.51
N HIS A 408 50.14 0.95 -16.00
CA HIS A 408 51.19 1.61 -16.77
C HIS A 408 52.38 0.64 -16.89
N ASN A 409 52.59 0.08 -18.08
CA ASN A 409 53.80 -0.67 -18.42
C ASN A 409 54.63 0.19 -19.39
N PRO A 410 55.93 0.43 -19.13
CA PRO A 410 56.77 1.24 -20.01
C PRO A 410 57.36 0.36 -21.12
N ILE A 411 57.26 0.82 -22.36
CA ILE A 411 58.07 0.29 -23.47
C ILE A 411 59.01 1.42 -23.91
N GLY A 412 60.31 1.17 -23.75
CA GLY A 412 61.36 1.92 -24.44
C GLY A 412 61.87 1.13 -25.64
N GLN A 413 62.50 1.86 -26.56
CA GLN A 413 63.15 1.45 -27.82
C GLN A 413 62.14 1.20 -28.95
N ASP A 414 62.27 1.70 -30.17
CA ASP A 414 63.37 2.29 -30.98
C ASP A 414 62.62 3.10 -32.08
N GLU A 415 63.05 4.25 -32.59
CA GLU A 415 63.80 4.32 -33.85
C GLU A 415 64.16 5.79 -34.15
N THR A 416 65.42 5.94 -34.56
CA THR A 416 66.02 6.90 -35.51
C THR A 416 65.08 7.73 -36.40
N GLU A 417 65.17 9.07 -36.36
CA GLU A 417 65.84 9.96 -37.34
C GLU A 417 65.73 11.43 -36.92
#